data_AF-A0A1M7GD72-F1
#
_entry.id   AF-A0A1M7GD72-F1
#
_cell.length_a   1.000
_cell.length_b   1.000
_cell.length_c   1.000
_cell.angle_alpha   90.00
_cell.angle_beta   90.00
_cell.angle_gamma   90.00
#
_symmetry.space_group_name_H-M   'P 1'
#
loop_
_entity.id
_entity.type
_entity.pdbx_description
1 polymer ?
#
loop_
_entity_poly.entity_id
_entity_poly.type
_entity_poly.pdbx_seq_one_letter_code
_entity_poly.pdbx_strand_id
1 'polypeptide(L)'
;MKENWLFIKTPDHYGKPEIIQFDDNVIDYFNVEKNDASLIKIVNENRNEKLSETEYKFINENRIRFFRNGKIYKVLSDEKTITEDCIVEDDYEKLNATETELTESEIQNLKFEINWNGEKMNVRFNEVLDPPYIQEINERLNKEGSRIILEKLNETLFLSLYTDIYLDILIPIKYVDRQKIILYGFHKEPYEISCQIIE
;
A
#
# COMPACT_ATOMS: atom_id res chain seq x y z
N MET A 1 -10.70 12.09 15.78
CA MET A 1 -9.50 11.95 14.91
C MET A 1 -10.04 11.64 13.53
N LYS A 2 -9.60 12.32 12.45
CA LYS A 2 -10.10 12.03 11.09
C LYS A 2 -9.68 10.60 10.72
N GLU A 3 -10.61 9.83 10.17
CA GLU A 3 -10.35 8.44 9.79
C GLU A 3 -9.57 8.40 8.47
N ASN A 4 -8.46 7.67 8.45
CA ASN A 4 -7.66 7.50 7.24
C ASN A 4 -8.11 6.23 6.51
N TRP A 5 -8.22 6.33 5.19
CA TRP A 5 -8.49 5.18 4.33
C TRP A 5 -7.38 5.09 3.29
N LEU A 6 -6.67 3.97 3.27
CA LEU A 6 -5.54 3.72 2.38
C LEU A 6 -6.03 3.20 1.04
N PHE A 7 -5.55 3.80 -0.05
CA PHE A 7 -5.78 3.31 -1.40
C PHE A 7 -5.14 1.94 -1.62
N ILE A 8 -5.91 1.02 -2.20
CA ILE A 8 -5.49 -0.35 -2.46
C ILE A 8 -4.90 -0.46 -3.86
N LYS A 9 -3.57 -0.47 -3.94
CA LYS A 9 -2.86 -0.64 -5.21
C LYS A 9 -3.10 -2.02 -5.81
N THR A 10 -3.39 -2.04 -7.10
CA THR A 10 -3.33 -3.23 -7.95
C THR A 10 -1.98 -3.22 -8.69
N PRO A 11 -1.59 -4.32 -9.36
CA PRO A 11 -0.38 -4.34 -10.18
C PRO A 11 -0.34 -3.27 -11.29
N ASP A 12 -1.50 -2.74 -11.70
CA ASP A 12 -1.63 -1.73 -12.75
C ASP A 12 -1.52 -0.29 -12.21
N HIS A 13 -1.42 -0.12 -10.87
CA HIS A 13 -1.33 1.19 -10.24
C HIS A 13 0.13 1.61 -10.02
N TYR A 14 0.48 2.77 -10.59
CA TYR A 14 1.77 3.43 -10.39
C TYR A 14 1.61 4.66 -9.49
N GLY A 15 2.72 5.10 -8.90
CA GLY A 15 2.76 6.31 -8.08
C GLY A 15 2.83 6.03 -6.59
N LYS A 16 2.78 7.11 -5.82
CA LYS A 16 2.91 7.09 -4.36
C LYS A 16 1.67 6.46 -3.72
N PRO A 17 1.80 5.85 -2.53
CA PRO A 17 0.62 5.46 -1.77
C PRO A 17 -0.25 6.68 -1.46
N GLU A 18 -1.56 6.49 -1.51
CA GLU A 18 -2.55 7.54 -1.32
C GLU A 18 -3.44 7.20 -0.13
N ILE A 19 -3.84 8.23 0.62
CA ILE A 19 -4.83 8.15 1.69
C ILE A 19 -5.93 9.16 1.41
N ILE A 20 -7.16 8.79 1.72
CA ILE A 20 -8.28 9.72 1.80
C ILE A 20 -8.74 9.92 3.23
N GLN A 21 -9.29 11.09 3.50
CA GLN A 21 -10.04 11.40 4.71
C GLN A 21 -11.40 11.95 4.31
N PHE A 22 -12.42 11.57 5.09
CA PHE A 22 -13.76 12.11 4.95
C PHE A 22 -13.97 13.28 5.92
N ASP A 23 -14.51 14.38 5.41
CA ASP A 23 -14.97 15.53 6.17
C ASP A 23 -16.36 15.94 5.70
N ASP A 24 -17.39 15.51 6.42
CA ASP A 24 -18.80 15.58 6.02
C ASP A 24 -19.05 15.04 4.60
N ASN A 25 -19.23 15.93 3.61
CA ASN A 25 -19.49 15.58 2.21
C ASN A 25 -18.24 15.75 1.32
N VAL A 26 -17.06 15.94 1.90
CA VAL A 26 -15.81 16.17 1.17
C VAL A 26 -14.86 14.99 1.41
N ILE A 27 -14.25 14.54 0.32
CA ILE A 27 -13.16 13.57 0.32
C ILE A 27 -11.89 14.36 0.05
N ASP A 28 -10.99 14.44 1.02
CA ASP A 28 -9.67 15.05 0.85
C ASP A 28 -8.63 13.97 0.53
N TYR A 29 -7.73 14.26 -0.42
CA TYR A 29 -6.70 13.33 -0.88
C TYR A 29 -5.30 13.73 -0.42
N PHE A 30 -4.53 12.72 -0.06
CA PHE A 30 -3.18 12.89 0.46
C PHE A 30 -2.26 11.82 -0.08
N ASN A 31 -1.02 12.20 -0.39
CA ASN A 31 0.06 11.25 -0.62
C ASN A 31 0.69 10.82 0.71
N VAL A 32 1.24 9.62 0.72
CA VAL A 32 2.17 9.19 1.75
C VAL A 32 3.59 9.24 1.19
N GLU A 33 4.45 9.98 1.87
CA GLU A 33 5.83 10.19 1.45
C GLU A 33 6.81 9.86 2.57
N LYS A 34 8.00 9.39 2.20
CA LYS A 34 9.15 9.28 3.11
C LYS A 34 9.67 10.68 3.47
N ASN A 35 10.01 10.89 4.74
CA ASN A 35 10.76 12.07 5.20
C ASN A 35 12.25 11.76 5.44
N ASP A 36 13.04 12.79 5.71
CA ASP A 36 14.50 12.68 5.91
C ASP A 36 14.91 11.77 7.10
N ALA A 37 13.98 11.51 8.03
CA ALA A 37 14.19 10.66 9.21
C ALA A 37 13.75 9.20 9.00
N SER A 38 13.48 8.78 7.75
CA SER A 38 12.94 7.45 7.43
C SER A 38 11.60 7.16 8.11
N LEU A 39 10.76 8.18 8.23
CA LEU A 39 9.37 8.05 8.65
C LEU A 39 8.44 8.45 7.50
N ILE A 40 7.32 7.76 7.37
CA ILE A 40 6.24 8.18 6.47
C ILE A 40 5.45 9.36 7.05
N LYS A 41 5.03 10.26 6.17
CA LYS A 41 4.14 11.38 6.49
C LYS A 41 3.04 11.52 5.43
N ILE A 42 1.91 12.06 5.87
CA ILE A 42 0.81 12.45 5.00
C ILE A 42 1.10 13.84 4.43
N VAL A 43 1.04 13.98 3.10
CA VAL A 43 1.24 15.23 2.37
C VAL A 43 -0.03 15.56 1.61
N ASN A 44 -0.59 16.73 1.85
CA ASN A 44 -1.83 17.17 1.20
C ASN A 44 -1.60 17.41 -0.29
N GLU A 45 -2.43 16.80 -1.14
CA GLU A 45 -2.38 16.99 -2.59
C GLU A 45 -3.08 18.27 -3.06
N ASN A 46 -3.80 18.96 -2.16
CA ASN A 46 -4.77 20.01 -2.48
C ASN A 46 -5.84 19.53 -3.48
N ARG A 47 -6.16 18.23 -3.43
CA ARG A 47 -7.20 17.59 -4.23
C ARG A 47 -8.33 17.18 -3.29
N ASN A 48 -9.55 17.52 -3.69
CA ASN A 48 -10.76 17.06 -3.03
C ASN A 48 -11.88 16.80 -4.04
N GLU A 49 -12.87 16.02 -3.63
CA GLU A 49 -14.11 15.83 -4.38
C GLU A 49 -15.30 15.73 -3.41
N LYS A 50 -16.52 15.94 -3.92
CA LYS A 50 -17.72 15.77 -3.10
C LYS A 50 -18.17 14.32 -3.10
N LEU A 51 -18.33 13.74 -1.91
CA LEU A 51 -18.84 12.38 -1.75
C LEU A 51 -20.21 12.20 -2.42
N SER A 52 -21.10 13.21 -2.33
CA SER A 52 -22.42 13.18 -2.98
C SER A 52 -22.40 13.16 -4.51
N GLU A 53 -21.27 13.53 -5.13
CA GLU A 53 -21.09 13.58 -6.58
C GLU A 53 -20.29 12.37 -7.11
N THR A 54 -19.75 11.54 -6.20
CA THR A 54 -19.01 10.32 -6.54
C THR A 54 -19.90 9.10 -6.32
N GLU A 55 -19.95 8.18 -7.28
CA GLU A 55 -20.60 6.89 -7.09
C GLU A 55 -19.69 5.97 -6.25
N TYR A 56 -20.24 5.35 -5.21
CA TYR A 56 -19.48 4.45 -4.34
C TYR A 56 -20.34 3.34 -3.74
N LYS A 57 -19.68 2.28 -3.26
CA LYS A 57 -20.31 1.24 -2.43
C LYS A 57 -19.35 0.77 -1.35
N PHE A 58 -19.90 0.38 -0.20
CA PHE A 58 -19.13 -0.37 0.79
C PHE A 58 -19.06 -1.83 0.37
N ILE A 59 -17.84 -2.36 0.24
CA ILE A 59 -17.59 -3.79 0.03
C ILE A 59 -17.75 -4.53 1.37
N ASN A 60 -17.29 -3.90 2.45
CA ASN A 60 -17.53 -4.29 3.83
C ASN A 60 -17.39 -3.05 4.75
N GLU A 61 -17.46 -3.22 6.07
CA GLU A 61 -17.36 -2.10 7.04
C GLU A 61 -16.06 -1.30 6.97
N ASN A 62 -14.97 -1.92 6.52
CA ASN A 62 -13.64 -1.33 6.43
C ASN A 62 -13.20 -1.06 4.99
N ARG A 63 -14.02 -1.35 3.97
CA ARG A 63 -13.63 -1.18 2.57
C ARG A 63 -14.71 -0.48 1.75
N ILE A 64 -14.32 0.61 1.12
CA ILE A 64 -15.15 1.38 0.20
C ILE A 64 -14.56 1.30 -1.21
N ARG A 65 -15.43 1.19 -2.22
CA ARG A 65 -15.08 1.24 -3.63
C ARG A 65 -15.73 2.46 -4.26
N PHE A 66 -14.94 3.27 -4.94
CA PHE A 66 -15.43 4.36 -5.79
C PHE A 66 -15.48 3.93 -7.25
N PHE A 67 -16.44 4.47 -7.98
CA PHE A 67 -16.62 4.27 -9.41
C PHE A 67 -16.43 5.61 -10.10
N ARG A 68 -15.36 5.73 -10.89
CA ARG A 68 -15.00 6.97 -11.57
C ARG A 68 -14.98 6.79 -13.07
N ASN A 69 -15.49 7.76 -13.81
CA ASN A 69 -15.36 7.79 -15.26
C ASN A 69 -13.89 7.98 -15.62
N GLY A 70 -13.33 7.02 -16.35
CA GLY A 70 -11.97 7.03 -16.85
C GLY A 70 -11.91 6.80 -18.35
N LYS A 71 -10.68 6.73 -18.87
CA LYS A 71 -10.41 6.45 -20.28
C LYS A 71 -9.25 5.47 -20.41
N ILE A 72 -9.44 4.46 -21.25
CA ILE A 72 -8.38 3.55 -21.66
C ILE A 72 -7.80 4.05 -22.99
N TYR A 73 -6.51 4.33 -23.01
CA TYR A 73 -5.77 4.69 -24.22
C TYR A 73 -5.00 3.47 -24.73
N LYS A 74 -5.37 2.96 -25.91
CA LYS A 74 -4.66 1.87 -26.59
C LYS A 74 -3.84 2.44 -27.74
N VAL A 75 -2.52 2.35 -27.64
CA VAL A 75 -1.59 2.71 -28.73
C VAL A 75 -1.41 1.48 -29.62
N LEU A 76 -1.86 1.55 -30.88
CA LEU A 76 -1.76 0.46 -31.86
C LEU A 76 -0.56 0.63 -32.80
N SER A 77 -0.16 1.87 -33.04
CA SER A 77 1.06 2.26 -33.75
C SER A 77 1.39 3.72 -33.38
N ASP A 78 2.54 4.22 -33.85
CA ASP A 78 2.97 5.61 -33.63
C ASP A 78 1.92 6.66 -34.04
N GLU A 79 1.05 6.32 -35.00
CA GLU A 79 0.03 7.21 -35.55
C GLU A 79 -1.40 6.83 -35.14
N LYS A 80 -1.61 5.66 -34.53
CA LYS A 80 -2.96 5.15 -34.25
C LYS A 80 -3.17 4.88 -32.77
N THR A 81 -4.04 5.68 -32.17
CA THR A 81 -4.54 5.49 -30.81
C THR A 81 -6.05 5.28 -30.82
N ILE A 82 -6.53 4.38 -29.98
CA ILE A 82 -7.95 4.20 -29.67
C ILE A 82 -8.16 4.66 -28.23
N THR A 83 -9.18 5.48 -28.01
CA THR A 83 -9.63 5.88 -26.67
C THR A 83 -11.00 5.30 -26.42
N GLU A 84 -11.16 4.58 -25.31
CA GLU A 84 -12.42 3.98 -24.88
C GLU A 84 -12.77 4.53 -23.50
N ASP A 85 -14.01 4.98 -23.31
CA ASP A 85 -14.49 5.33 -21.97
C ASP A 85 -14.59 4.06 -21.12
N CYS A 86 -14.23 4.17 -19.84
CA CYS A 86 -14.32 3.08 -18.89
C CYS A 86 -14.79 3.58 -17.52
N ILE A 87 -15.13 2.65 -16.65
CA ILE A 87 -15.28 2.91 -15.21
C ILE A 87 -14.05 2.37 -14.52
N VAL A 88 -13.37 3.22 -13.77
CA VAL A 88 -12.27 2.86 -12.88
C VAL A 88 -12.85 2.57 -11.51
N GLU A 89 -12.47 1.42 -10.96
CA GLU A 89 -12.85 0.97 -9.62
C GLU A 89 -11.68 1.16 -8.67
N ASP A 90 -11.81 2.13 -7.76
CA ASP A 90 -10.77 2.48 -6.80
C ASP A 90 -11.18 2.04 -5.40
N ASP A 91 -10.43 1.12 -4.83
CA ASP A 91 -10.68 0.60 -3.48
C ASP A 91 -9.85 1.34 -2.44
N TYR A 92 -10.50 1.68 -1.33
CA TYR A 92 -9.86 2.20 -0.14
C TYR A 92 -10.24 1.38 1.07
N GLU A 93 -9.26 1.11 1.93
CA GLU A 93 -9.43 0.33 3.16
C GLU A 93 -9.15 1.21 4.37
N LYS A 94 -10.06 1.20 5.34
CA LYS A 94 -9.96 1.94 6.59
C LYS A 94 -8.75 1.47 7.39
N LEU A 95 -7.91 2.43 7.77
CA LEU A 95 -6.76 2.17 8.62
C LEU A 95 -7.18 2.10 10.09
N ASN A 96 -6.93 0.94 10.69
CA ASN A 96 -7.15 0.69 12.10
C ASN A 96 -5.82 0.62 12.85
N ALA A 97 -5.85 0.92 14.15
CA ALA A 97 -4.68 0.76 15.01
C ALA A 97 -4.19 -0.68 14.98
N THR A 98 -2.87 -0.88 14.93
CA THR A 98 -2.30 -2.22 14.96
C THR A 98 -2.40 -2.79 16.37
N GLU A 99 -3.00 -3.98 16.49
CA GLU A 99 -3.09 -4.71 17.75
C GLU A 99 -1.79 -5.50 17.99
N THR A 100 -1.04 -5.13 19.03
CA THR A 100 0.21 -5.81 19.40
C THR A 100 0.62 -5.50 20.84
N GLU A 101 1.30 -6.44 21.48
CA GLU A 101 2.03 -6.25 22.75
C GLU A 101 3.54 -6.08 22.53
N LEU A 102 4.01 -6.22 21.28
CA LEU A 102 5.41 -6.13 20.89
C LEU A 102 5.82 -4.69 20.63
N THR A 103 7.07 -4.38 20.94
CA THR A 103 7.71 -3.15 20.48
C THR A 103 8.03 -3.23 18.99
N GLU A 104 8.17 -2.07 18.33
CA GLU A 104 8.59 -1.98 16.92
C GLU A 104 9.94 -2.67 16.67
N SER A 105 10.85 -2.63 17.64
CA SER A 105 12.14 -3.33 17.55
C SER A 105 11.98 -4.86 17.60
N GLU A 106 11.06 -5.37 18.42
CA GLU A 106 10.78 -6.81 18.47
C GLU A 106 10.14 -7.29 17.17
N ILE A 107 9.19 -6.53 16.62
CA ILE A 107 8.55 -6.85 15.33
C ILE A 107 9.58 -6.90 14.20
N GLN A 108 10.52 -5.95 14.16
CA GLN A 108 11.57 -5.92 13.13
C GLN A 108 12.50 -7.15 13.15
N ASN A 109 12.59 -7.86 14.29
CA ASN A 109 13.39 -9.09 14.39
C ASN A 109 12.61 -10.35 13.97
N LEU A 110 11.31 -10.24 13.69
CA LEU A 110 10.49 -11.35 13.21
C LEU A 110 10.65 -11.52 11.69
N LYS A 111 10.45 -12.75 11.22
CA LYS A 111 10.45 -13.10 9.80
C LYS A 111 9.16 -13.81 9.45
N PHE A 112 8.66 -13.58 8.24
CA PHE A 112 7.41 -14.16 7.77
C PHE A 112 7.53 -14.64 6.32
N GLU A 113 6.92 -15.78 5.99
CA GLU A 113 6.61 -16.15 4.59
C GLU A 113 5.13 -15.84 4.35
N ILE A 114 4.87 -14.85 3.52
CA ILE A 114 3.53 -14.51 3.04
C ILE A 114 3.23 -15.35 1.82
N ASN A 115 2.00 -15.88 1.76
CA ASN A 115 1.43 -16.47 0.56
C ASN A 115 0.02 -15.91 0.38
N TRP A 116 -0.16 -15.09 -0.64
CA TRP A 116 -1.45 -14.50 -1.00
C TRP A 116 -1.77 -14.87 -2.44
N ASN A 117 -2.82 -15.65 -2.66
CA ASN A 117 -3.21 -16.12 -4.01
C ASN A 117 -2.08 -16.78 -4.81
N GLY A 118 -1.13 -17.44 -4.13
CA GLY A 118 0.04 -18.07 -4.75
C GLY A 118 1.24 -17.13 -4.93
N GLU A 119 1.06 -15.82 -4.73
CA GLU A 119 2.14 -14.84 -4.67
C GLU A 119 2.84 -14.94 -3.32
N LYS A 120 4.13 -15.26 -3.37
CA LYS A 120 4.96 -15.45 -2.18
C LYS A 120 5.85 -14.25 -1.92
N MET A 121 5.94 -13.83 -0.67
CA MET A 121 6.84 -12.77 -0.24
C MET A 121 7.51 -13.14 1.08
N ASN A 122 8.84 -13.02 1.14
CA ASN A 122 9.58 -13.14 2.39
C ASN A 122 9.68 -11.76 3.04
N VAL A 123 9.14 -11.61 4.24
CA VAL A 123 9.25 -10.37 5.01
C VAL A 123 10.47 -10.48 5.91
N ARG A 124 11.46 -9.63 5.61
CA ARG A 124 12.64 -9.39 6.44
C ARG A 124 12.87 -7.89 6.47
N PHE A 125 12.85 -7.31 7.66
CA PHE A 125 12.93 -5.86 7.82
C PHE A 125 14.36 -5.37 7.68
N ASN A 126 14.53 -4.24 6.99
CA ASN A 126 15.82 -3.57 6.79
C ASN A 126 16.90 -4.43 6.09
N GLU A 127 16.49 -5.49 5.39
CA GLU A 127 17.36 -6.33 4.57
C GLU A 127 17.18 -6.03 3.08
N VAL A 128 18.22 -6.27 2.28
CA VAL A 128 18.12 -6.26 0.81
C VAL A 128 17.40 -7.53 0.36
N LEU A 129 16.25 -7.36 -0.30
CA LEU A 129 15.39 -8.46 -0.73
C LEU A 129 15.72 -8.98 -2.13
N ASP A 130 16.51 -8.21 -2.88
CA ASP A 130 16.89 -8.55 -4.24
C ASP A 130 17.82 -9.78 -4.27
N PRO A 131 17.69 -10.68 -5.26
CA PRO A 131 18.62 -11.79 -5.42
C PRO A 131 20.02 -11.29 -5.83
N PRO A 132 21.11 -12.05 -5.59
CA PRO A 132 22.50 -11.58 -5.77
C PRO A 132 22.81 -10.98 -7.14
N TYR A 133 22.24 -11.55 -8.22
CA TYR A 133 22.45 -11.03 -9.57
C TYR A 133 21.77 -9.67 -9.80
N ILE A 134 20.64 -9.38 -9.14
CA ILE A 134 20.01 -8.05 -9.17
C ILE A 134 20.82 -7.07 -8.31
N GLN A 135 21.36 -7.51 -7.17
CA GLN A 135 22.23 -6.68 -6.34
C GLN A 135 23.46 -6.18 -7.12
N GLU A 136 24.13 -7.07 -7.88
CA GLU A 136 25.26 -6.69 -8.75
C GLU A 136 24.85 -5.64 -9.81
N ILE A 137 23.65 -5.78 -10.39
CA ILE A 137 23.12 -4.80 -11.34
C ILE A 137 22.81 -3.47 -10.65
N ASN A 138 22.22 -3.50 -9.46
CA ASN A 138 21.89 -2.32 -8.68
C ASN A 138 23.15 -1.54 -8.27
N GLU A 139 24.20 -2.23 -7.84
CA GLU A 139 25.50 -1.62 -7.55
C GLU A 139 26.08 -0.88 -8.77
N ARG A 140 26.04 -1.51 -9.95
CA ARG A 140 26.49 -0.88 -11.22
C ARG A 140 25.68 0.35 -11.60
N LEU A 141 24.40 0.39 -11.20
CA LEU A 141 23.46 1.47 -11.51
C LEU A 141 23.29 2.48 -10.36
N ASN A 142 24.05 2.33 -9.26
CA ASN A 142 23.94 3.13 -8.05
C ASN A 142 22.50 3.18 -7.48
N LYS A 143 21.90 1.99 -7.36
CA LYS A 143 20.55 1.74 -6.87
C LYS A 143 20.58 1.05 -5.51
N GLU A 144 19.63 1.40 -4.62
CA GLU A 144 19.55 0.81 -3.27
C GLU A 144 18.87 -0.57 -3.29
N GLY A 145 18.06 -0.85 -4.31
CA GLY A 145 17.32 -2.10 -4.43
C GLY A 145 16.04 -2.15 -3.58
N SER A 146 15.49 -3.36 -3.46
CA SER A 146 14.22 -3.61 -2.80
C SER A 146 14.41 -3.87 -1.31
N ARG A 147 13.62 -3.23 -0.45
CA ARG A 147 13.62 -3.43 1.01
C ARG A 147 12.23 -3.29 1.61
N ILE A 148 12.00 -3.96 2.74
CA ILE A 148 10.82 -3.74 3.59
C ILE A 148 11.27 -3.01 4.85
N ILE A 149 10.58 -1.92 5.18
CA ILE A 149 10.79 -1.16 6.42
C ILE A 149 9.51 -1.23 7.25
N LEU A 150 9.64 -1.40 8.56
CA LEU A 150 8.51 -1.25 9.48
C LEU A 150 8.31 0.25 9.73
N GLU A 151 7.21 0.81 9.27
CA GLU A 151 6.89 2.22 9.51
C GLU A 151 5.52 2.37 10.17
N LYS A 152 5.34 3.48 10.90
CA LYS A 152 4.12 3.80 11.62
C LYS A 152 3.49 5.06 11.05
N LEU A 153 2.18 5.01 10.77
CA LEU A 153 1.37 6.19 10.50
C LEU A 153 0.18 6.22 11.46
N ASN A 154 0.10 7.28 12.25
CA ASN A 154 -0.80 7.35 13.41
C ASN A 154 -0.62 6.13 14.30
N GLU A 155 -1.64 5.29 14.50
CA GLU A 155 -1.56 4.07 15.32
C GLU A 155 -1.43 2.79 14.48
N THR A 156 -1.29 2.90 13.16
CA THR A 156 -1.17 1.75 12.25
C THR A 156 0.30 1.53 11.87
N LEU A 157 0.77 0.29 12.03
CA LEU A 157 2.05 -0.18 11.53
C LEU A 157 1.89 -0.73 10.11
N PHE A 158 2.93 -0.60 9.31
CA PHE A 158 2.97 -1.00 7.90
C PHE A 158 4.20 -1.83 7.59
N LEU A 159 4.02 -2.80 6.69
CA LEU A 159 5.11 -3.25 5.83
C LEU A 159 5.23 -2.23 4.70
N SER A 160 6.22 -1.35 4.78
CA SER A 160 6.53 -0.38 3.73
C SER A 160 7.51 -0.99 2.74
N LEU A 161 7.04 -1.27 1.53
CA LEU A 161 7.87 -1.81 0.46
C LEU A 161 8.49 -0.66 -0.32
N TYR A 162 9.82 -0.61 -0.33
CA TYR A 162 10.60 0.34 -1.10
C TYR A 162 11.25 -0.36 -2.29
N THR A 163 11.21 0.32 -3.43
CA THR A 163 12.10 0.05 -4.57
C THR A 163 13.01 1.26 -4.71
N ASP A 164 14.30 1.07 -4.45
CA ASP A 164 15.28 2.15 -4.32
C ASP A 164 14.87 3.18 -3.24
N ILE A 165 14.69 4.43 -3.66
CA ILE A 165 14.26 5.54 -2.81
C ILE A 165 12.73 5.71 -2.78
N TYR A 166 11.99 4.96 -3.61
CA TYR A 166 10.56 5.13 -3.78
C TYR A 166 9.79 4.20 -2.85
N LEU A 167 8.91 4.78 -2.03
CA LEU A 167 7.88 4.03 -1.32
C LEU A 167 6.83 3.59 -2.32
N ASP A 168 6.74 2.29 -2.58
CA ASP A 168 5.86 1.74 -3.62
C ASP A 168 4.54 1.25 -3.03
N ILE A 169 4.60 0.35 -2.04
CA ILE A 169 3.42 -0.30 -1.46
C ILE A 169 3.45 -0.16 0.06
N LEU A 170 2.29 0.14 0.63
CA LEU A 170 2.04 0.07 2.07
C LEU A 170 1.08 -1.08 2.33
N ILE A 171 1.51 -2.08 3.10
CA ILE A 171 0.63 -3.16 3.55
C ILE A 171 0.39 -2.97 5.05
N PRO A 172 -0.82 -2.57 5.47
CA PRO A 172 -1.10 -2.34 6.88
C PRO A 172 -1.13 -3.64 7.68
N ILE A 173 -0.64 -3.55 8.92
CA ILE A 173 -0.61 -4.65 9.88
C ILE A 173 -1.82 -4.48 10.80
N LYS A 174 -2.73 -5.45 10.77
CA LYS A 174 -3.88 -5.48 11.68
C LYS A 174 -3.47 -5.96 13.06
N TYR A 175 -2.69 -7.04 13.10
CA TYR A 175 -2.27 -7.70 14.32
C TYR A 175 -0.88 -8.31 14.15
N VAL A 176 -0.06 -8.29 15.20
CA VAL A 176 1.20 -9.03 15.22
C VAL A 176 1.56 -9.46 16.64
N ASP A 177 2.02 -10.70 16.80
CA ASP A 177 2.56 -11.24 18.04
C ASP A 177 3.81 -12.10 17.75
N ARG A 178 4.23 -12.92 18.72
CA ARG A 178 5.37 -13.84 18.58
C ARG A 178 5.04 -15.14 17.84
N GLN A 179 3.85 -15.28 17.24
CA GLN A 179 3.46 -16.45 16.48
C GLN A 179 3.05 -16.11 15.05
N LYS A 180 2.39 -14.97 14.84
CA LYS A 180 1.79 -14.61 13.55
C LYS A 180 1.74 -13.11 13.32
N ILE A 181 1.53 -12.78 12.05
CA ILE A 181 1.14 -11.45 11.58
C ILE A 181 -0.16 -11.57 10.79
N ILE A 182 -1.04 -10.59 10.95
CA ILE A 182 -2.25 -10.43 10.16
C ILE A 182 -2.14 -9.15 9.35
N LEU A 183 -2.19 -9.30 8.03
CA LEU A 183 -2.08 -8.22 7.06
C LEU A 183 -3.41 -8.04 6.34
N TYR A 184 -3.73 -6.81 5.98
CA TYR A 184 -4.96 -6.49 5.26
C TYR A 184 -4.68 -5.47 4.14
N GLY A 185 -5.70 -5.14 3.35
CA GLY A 185 -5.55 -4.22 2.23
C GLY A 185 -5.05 -4.89 0.94
N PHE A 186 -5.40 -6.16 0.72
CA PHE A 186 -5.13 -6.81 -0.56
C PHE A 186 -6.20 -6.44 -1.59
N HIS A 187 -5.84 -6.40 -2.88
CA HIS A 187 -6.75 -5.93 -3.94
C HIS A 187 -7.79 -6.98 -4.37
N LYS A 188 -7.61 -8.25 -4.02
CA LYS A 188 -8.54 -9.36 -4.25
C LYS A 188 -8.74 -10.16 -2.96
N GLU A 189 -9.80 -10.96 -2.94
CA GLU A 189 -9.99 -11.91 -1.86
C GLU A 189 -8.85 -12.96 -1.82
N PRO A 190 -8.42 -13.39 -0.62
CA PRO A 190 -8.83 -12.84 0.67
C PRO A 190 -8.21 -11.45 0.90
N TYR A 191 -9.03 -10.48 1.35
CA TYR A 191 -8.59 -9.10 1.60
C TYR A 191 -7.70 -8.95 2.84
N GLU A 192 -7.63 -10.01 3.64
CA GLU A 192 -6.83 -10.15 4.85
C GLU A 192 -6.19 -11.55 4.86
N ILE A 193 -4.95 -11.64 5.32
CA ILE A 193 -4.24 -12.92 5.48
C ILE A 193 -3.60 -13.01 6.85
N SER A 194 -3.48 -14.23 7.36
CA SER A 194 -2.72 -14.56 8.56
C SER A 194 -1.51 -15.41 8.17
N CYS A 195 -0.32 -14.95 8.54
CA CYS A 195 0.94 -15.63 8.25
C CYS A 195 1.65 -16.01 9.55
N GLN A 196 2.20 -17.21 9.62
CA GLN A 196 3.00 -17.65 10.76
C GLN A 196 4.43 -17.11 10.65
N ILE A 197 5.06 -16.90 11.79
CA ILE A 197 6.49 -16.59 11.85
C ILE A 197 7.30 -17.80 11.39
N ILE A 198 8.41 -17.52 10.73
CA ILE A 198 9.43 -18.50 10.38
C ILE A 198 10.70 -18.25 11.20
N GLU A 199 11.42 -19.33 11.52
CA GLU A 199 12.70 -19.28 12.24
C GLU A 199 13.85 -18.73 11.36
#